data_AF-A0A4Y7J3J9-F1
#
_entry.id   AF-A0A4Y7J3J9-F1
#
_cell.length_a   1.000
_cell.length_b   1.000
_cell.length_c   1.000
_cell.angle_alpha   90.00
_cell.angle_beta   90.00
_cell.angle_gamma   90.00
#
_symmetry.space_group_name_H-M   'P 1'
#
loop_
_entity.id
_entity.type
_entity.pdbx_description
1 polymer ?
#
loop_
_entity_poly.entity_id
_entity_poly.type
_entity_poly.pdbx_seq_one_letter_code
_entity_poly.pdbx_strand_id
1 'polypeptide(L)'
;MDFVSGIMFQDITTLLLDPKAFQDTIDLFVERYKNKDITVVAGTEARGFIFGPPIALAIGAKFVPLRKPKKLPGEVISEEYTLEYGTDKLEMHVGAVQAGERALIVDDLIATRGTLCAGIRLLERVGAEVVECACLIELPELKGRDRLGNKPLFILVSAV
;
A
#
# COMPACT_ATOMS: atom_id res chain seq x y z
N MET A 1 18.71 -15.18 6.55
CA MET A 1 18.42 -13.86 5.95
C MET A 1 19.17 -12.86 6.79
N ASP A 2 20.18 -12.22 6.23
CA ASP A 2 20.99 -11.24 6.95
C ASP A 2 20.20 -9.93 7.02
N PHE A 3 19.46 -9.74 8.12
CA PHE A 3 18.81 -8.46 8.40
C PHE A 3 19.88 -7.41 8.69
N VAL A 4 19.66 -6.18 8.22
CA VAL A 4 20.54 -5.05 8.52
C VAL A 4 20.57 -4.83 10.03
N SER A 5 21.77 -4.88 10.62
CA SER A 5 21.97 -4.68 12.05
C SER A 5 21.43 -3.32 12.50
N GLY A 6 20.56 -3.31 13.52
CA GLY A 6 19.95 -2.09 14.07
C GLY A 6 18.51 -1.81 13.64
N ILE A 7 17.93 -2.58 12.71
CA ILE A 7 16.52 -2.42 12.30
C ILE A 7 15.65 -3.45 13.04
N MET A 8 14.67 -3.00 13.84
CA MET A 8 13.63 -3.88 14.37
C MET A 8 12.64 -4.24 13.26
N PHE A 9 12.67 -5.51 12.84
CA PHE A 9 11.78 -6.00 11.79
C PHE A 9 10.44 -6.42 12.39
N GLN A 10 9.35 -5.81 11.92
CA GLN A 10 7.99 -6.22 12.30
C GLN A 10 7.59 -7.42 11.44
N ASP A 11 7.59 -8.60 12.06
CA ASP A 11 7.24 -9.85 11.40
C ASP A 11 5.73 -10.09 11.40
N ILE A 12 5.08 -9.67 10.31
CA ILE A 12 3.65 -9.88 10.09
C ILE A 12 3.29 -11.35 9.91
N THR A 13 4.24 -12.27 9.67
CA THR A 13 3.90 -13.67 9.36
C THR A 13 3.24 -14.39 10.53
N THR A 14 3.53 -13.97 11.76
CA THR A 14 2.85 -14.47 12.97
C THR A 14 1.35 -14.18 12.95
N LEU A 15 0.95 -12.97 12.52
CA LEU A 15 -0.45 -12.62 12.26
C LEU A 15 -1.06 -13.52 11.19
N LEU A 16 -0.34 -13.76 10.09
CA LEU A 16 -0.85 -14.54 8.96
C LEU A 16 -1.02 -16.04 9.30
N LEU A 17 -0.25 -16.55 10.26
CA LEU A 17 -0.36 -17.93 10.74
C LEU A 17 -1.50 -18.13 11.74
N ASP A 18 -2.12 -17.06 12.24
CA ASP A 18 -3.36 -17.09 13.01
C ASP A 18 -4.55 -16.72 12.11
N PRO A 19 -5.35 -17.70 11.63
CA PRO A 19 -6.46 -17.42 10.72
C PRO A 19 -7.50 -16.47 11.30
N LYS A 20 -7.70 -16.48 12.64
CA LYS A 20 -8.67 -15.60 13.29
C LYS A 20 -8.14 -14.17 13.30
N ALA A 21 -6.89 -13.97 13.70
CA ALA A 21 -6.28 -12.65 13.71
C ALA A 21 -6.16 -12.06 12.29
N PHE A 22 -5.85 -12.89 11.30
CA PHE A 22 -5.81 -12.45 9.89
C PHE A 22 -7.20 -12.06 9.38
N GLN A 23 -8.23 -12.87 9.64
CA GLN A 23 -9.61 -12.53 9.27
C GLN A 23 -10.05 -11.23 9.94
N ASP A 24 -9.84 -11.08 11.25
CA ASP A 24 -10.22 -9.87 12.00
C ASP A 24 -9.50 -8.63 11.44
N THR A 25 -8.23 -8.78 11.02
CA THR A 25 -7.48 -7.70 10.36
C THR A 25 -8.14 -7.26 9.05
N ILE A 26 -8.51 -8.21 8.18
CA ILE A 26 -9.19 -7.90 6.93
C ILE A 26 -10.55 -7.25 7.20
N ASP A 27 -11.33 -7.79 8.14
CA ASP A 27 -12.66 -7.28 8.50
C ASP A 27 -12.59 -5.82 8.98
N LEU A 28 -11.56 -5.44 9.73
CA LEU A 28 -11.35 -4.06 10.17
C LEU A 28 -11.08 -3.10 9.00
N PHE A 29 -10.30 -3.52 8.00
CA PHE A 29 -10.13 -2.72 6.79
C PHE A 29 -11.41 -2.65 5.96
N VAL A 30 -12.11 -3.77 5.80
CA VAL A 30 -13.37 -3.83 5.04
C VAL A 30 -14.42 -2.93 5.68
N GLU A 31 -14.59 -2.98 7.01
CA GLU A 31 -15.53 -2.12 7.74
C GLU A 31 -15.26 -0.64 7.49
N ARG A 32 -13.97 -0.26 7.46
CA ARG A 32 -13.56 1.11 7.18
C ARG A 32 -13.90 1.56 5.76
N TYR A 33 -13.88 0.66 4.78
CA TYR A 33 -13.88 1.00 3.35
C TYR A 33 -15.15 0.64 2.58
N LYS A 34 -15.99 -0.26 3.09
CA LYS A 34 -17.18 -0.80 2.38
C LYS A 34 -18.20 0.25 1.88
N ASN A 35 -18.21 1.44 2.47
CA ASN A 35 -19.15 2.53 2.11
C ASN A 35 -18.43 3.81 1.62
N LYS A 36 -17.19 3.70 1.12
CA LYS A 36 -16.40 4.86 0.65
C LYS A 36 -16.34 5.01 -0.87
N ASP A 37 -17.12 4.20 -1.60
CA ASP A 37 -17.16 4.15 -3.07
C ASP A 37 -15.77 3.93 -3.69
N ILE A 38 -14.92 3.13 -3.04
CA ILE A 38 -13.60 2.77 -3.57
C ILE A 38 -13.80 1.75 -4.68
N THR A 39 -13.30 2.05 -5.87
CA THR A 39 -13.38 1.18 -7.05
C THR A 39 -12.05 0.50 -7.37
N VAL A 40 -10.94 1.01 -6.80
CA VAL A 40 -9.58 0.49 -6.99
C VAL A 40 -8.90 0.27 -5.65
N VAL A 41 -8.35 -0.92 -5.45
CA VAL A 41 -7.38 -1.18 -4.38
C VAL A 41 -6.03 -1.47 -5.01
N ALA A 42 -5.09 -0.55 -4.81
CA ALA A 42 -3.73 -0.66 -5.30
C ALA A 42 -2.82 -1.20 -4.19
N GLY A 43 -2.28 -2.41 -4.35
CA GLY A 43 -1.33 -2.97 -3.39
C GLY A 43 0.11 -2.67 -3.80
N THR A 44 1.00 -2.40 -2.87
CA THR A 44 2.45 -2.34 -3.13
C THR A 44 3.09 -3.72 -2.94
N GLU A 45 4.01 -4.09 -3.83
CA GLU A 45 4.63 -5.39 -3.71
C GLU A 45 5.62 -5.48 -2.54
N ALA A 46 5.84 -6.66 -1.95
CA ALA A 46 5.04 -7.88 -2.10
C ALA A 46 4.01 -8.01 -0.99
N ARG A 47 4.29 -7.46 0.20
CA ARG A 47 3.49 -7.71 1.40
C ARG A 47 2.16 -6.95 1.40
N GLY A 48 2.08 -5.81 0.71
CA GLY A 48 0.78 -5.16 0.42
C GLY A 48 -0.18 -6.07 -0.36
N PHE A 49 0.32 -7.08 -1.10
CA PHE A 49 -0.54 -8.05 -1.81
C PHE A 49 -1.16 -9.09 -0.89
N ILE A 50 -0.76 -9.16 0.37
CA ILE A 50 -1.36 -10.06 1.35
C ILE A 50 -2.69 -9.49 1.85
N PHE A 51 -2.79 -8.17 1.95
CA PHE A 51 -3.98 -7.47 2.49
C PHE A 51 -4.84 -6.83 1.39
N GLY A 52 -4.21 -6.29 0.33
CA GLY A 52 -4.91 -5.57 -0.73
C GLY A 52 -6.00 -6.38 -1.45
N PRO A 53 -5.68 -7.57 -2.01
CA PRO A 53 -6.67 -8.37 -2.74
C PRO A 53 -7.87 -8.83 -1.90
N PRO A 54 -7.71 -9.35 -0.66
CA PRO A 54 -8.86 -9.66 0.20
C PRO A 54 -9.77 -8.45 0.45
N ILE A 55 -9.19 -7.28 0.71
CA ILE A 55 -9.95 -6.03 0.88
C ILE A 55 -10.71 -5.70 -0.41
N ALA A 56 -10.02 -5.72 -1.57
CA ALA A 56 -10.60 -5.41 -2.87
C ALA A 56 -11.81 -6.30 -3.18
N LEU A 57 -11.66 -7.60 -2.99
CA LEU A 57 -12.73 -8.59 -3.19
C LEU A 57 -13.93 -8.29 -2.29
N ALA A 58 -13.69 -8.04 -1.00
CA ALA A 58 -14.76 -7.82 -0.02
C ALA A 58 -15.55 -6.52 -0.25
N ILE A 59 -14.91 -5.47 -0.78
CA ILE A 59 -15.59 -4.19 -1.08
C ILE A 59 -16.08 -4.09 -2.54
N GLY A 60 -15.87 -5.11 -3.37
CA GLY A 60 -16.28 -5.10 -4.78
C GLY A 60 -15.43 -4.20 -5.69
N ALA A 61 -14.17 -3.96 -5.33
CA ALA A 61 -13.22 -3.17 -6.10
C ALA A 61 -12.28 -4.07 -6.92
N LYS A 62 -11.68 -3.52 -7.99
CA LYS A 62 -10.59 -4.22 -8.68
C LYS A 62 -9.28 -4.06 -7.90
N PHE A 63 -8.45 -5.10 -7.93
CA PHE A 63 -7.10 -5.04 -7.38
C PHE A 63 -6.10 -4.65 -8.47
N VAL A 64 -5.20 -3.71 -8.17
CA VAL A 64 -4.13 -3.26 -9.07
C VAL A 64 -2.77 -3.45 -8.40
N PRO A 65 -1.87 -4.28 -8.95
CA PRO A 65 -0.55 -4.46 -8.38
C PRO A 65 0.38 -3.28 -8.74
N LEU A 66 1.01 -2.68 -7.75
CA LEU A 66 2.12 -1.74 -7.90
C LEU A 66 3.43 -2.49 -7.63
N ARG A 67 4.33 -2.55 -8.63
CA ARG A 67 5.52 -3.42 -8.55
C ARG A 67 6.80 -2.67 -8.86
N LYS A 68 7.94 -3.21 -8.44
CA LYS A 68 9.25 -2.74 -8.90
C LYS A 68 9.44 -3.04 -10.39
N PRO A 69 10.44 -2.39 -11.03
CA PRO A 69 10.68 -2.55 -12.44
C PRO A 69 10.80 -3.99 -12.93
N LYS A 70 10.26 -4.23 -14.13
CA LYS A 70 10.39 -5.50 -14.86
C LYS A 70 9.63 -6.69 -14.23
N LYS A 71 8.66 -6.41 -13.34
CA LYS A 71 7.81 -7.44 -12.72
C LYS A 71 6.40 -7.54 -13.32
N LEU A 72 6.01 -6.52 -14.08
CA LEU A 72 4.74 -6.43 -14.78
C LEU A 72 4.94 -6.71 -16.28
N PRO A 73 4.15 -7.59 -16.91
CA PRO A 73 4.20 -7.79 -18.35
C PRO A 73 3.52 -6.64 -19.12
N GLY A 74 3.90 -6.42 -20.37
CA GLY A 74 3.25 -5.41 -21.21
C GLY A 74 3.66 -3.97 -20.87
N GLU A 75 2.79 -3.01 -21.20
CA GLU A 75 3.09 -1.58 -21.07
C GLU A 75 2.82 -1.07 -19.65
N VAL A 76 3.77 -0.30 -19.12
CA VAL A 76 3.75 0.24 -17.76
C VAL A 76 4.06 1.74 -17.74
N ILE A 77 3.50 2.44 -16.77
CA ILE A 77 4.02 3.73 -16.32
C ILE A 77 4.84 3.53 -15.05
N SER A 78 5.88 4.34 -14.88
CA SER A 78 6.78 4.28 -13.72
C SER A 78 6.87 5.61 -12.99
N GLU A 79 7.13 5.52 -11.69
CA GLU A 79 7.40 6.65 -10.80
C GLU A 79 8.62 6.36 -9.94
N GLU A 80 9.59 7.26 -9.96
CA GLU A 80 10.81 7.17 -9.18
C GLU A 80 10.64 7.79 -7.80
N TYR A 81 11.30 7.21 -6.80
CA TYR A 81 11.35 7.76 -5.45
C TYR A 81 12.73 7.54 -4.81
N THR A 82 13.10 8.47 -3.94
CA THR A 82 14.39 8.47 -3.25
C THR A 82 14.33 7.62 -1.99
N LEU A 83 15.35 6.79 -1.80
CA LEU A 83 15.65 6.06 -0.57
C LEU A 83 16.76 6.79 0.20
N GLU A 84 17.06 6.33 1.43
CA GLU A 84 18.21 6.85 2.19
C GLU A 84 19.53 6.68 1.42
N TYR A 85 19.65 5.57 0.69
CA TYR A 85 20.79 5.26 -0.17
C TYR A 85 20.29 4.86 -1.56
N GLY A 86 20.06 5.86 -2.43
CA GLY A 86 19.74 5.66 -3.86
C GLY A 86 18.32 6.00 -4.27
N THR A 87 17.90 5.52 -5.43
CA THR A 87 16.53 5.64 -5.94
C THR A 87 15.96 4.25 -6.24
N ASP A 88 14.65 4.12 -6.14
CA ASP A 88 13.89 2.96 -6.58
C ASP A 88 12.68 3.43 -7.40
N LYS A 89 12.01 2.52 -8.09
CA LYS A 89 10.87 2.82 -8.94
C LYS A 89 9.69 1.93 -8.62
N LEU A 90 8.51 2.46 -8.86
CA LEU A 90 7.25 1.73 -8.80
C LEU A 90 6.59 1.80 -10.17
N GLU A 91 5.99 0.70 -10.61
CA GLU A 91 5.35 0.51 -11.91
C GLU A 91 3.90 0.05 -11.75
N MET A 92 3.06 0.49 -12.69
CA MET A 92 1.66 0.09 -12.84
C MET A 92 1.36 -0.09 -14.33
N HIS A 93 0.54 -1.07 -14.71
CA HIS A 93 0.12 -1.21 -16.12
C HIS A 93 -0.62 0.03 -16.61
N VAL A 94 -0.35 0.42 -17.86
CA VAL A 94 -1.16 1.42 -18.57
C VAL A 94 -2.60 0.94 -18.67
N GLY A 95 -3.56 1.81 -18.34
CA GLY A 95 -5.00 1.51 -18.43
C GLY A 95 -5.56 0.64 -17.30
N ALA A 96 -4.75 0.19 -16.34
CA ALA A 96 -5.25 -0.55 -15.17
C ALA A 96 -6.18 0.31 -14.31
N VAL A 97 -5.93 1.62 -14.28
CA VAL A 97 -6.72 2.62 -13.56
C VAL A 97 -7.12 3.72 -14.54
N GLN A 98 -8.36 4.19 -14.41
CA GLN A 98 -8.98 5.20 -15.26
C GLN A 98 -9.23 6.49 -14.47
N ALA A 99 -9.31 7.61 -15.18
CA ALA A 99 -9.61 8.90 -14.57
C ALA A 99 -10.96 8.88 -13.86
N GLY A 100 -11.02 9.50 -12.68
CA GLY A 100 -12.21 9.55 -11.83
C GLY A 100 -12.44 8.32 -10.94
N GLU A 101 -11.64 7.25 -11.11
CA GLU A 101 -11.70 6.12 -10.18
C GLU A 101 -11.18 6.50 -8.80
N ARG A 102 -11.78 5.92 -7.77
CA ARG A 102 -11.47 6.18 -6.36
C ARG A 102 -10.60 5.06 -5.84
N ALA A 103 -9.36 5.39 -5.48
CA ALA A 103 -8.32 4.44 -5.17
C ALA A 103 -7.94 4.42 -3.68
N LEU A 104 -7.78 3.22 -3.15
CA LEU A 104 -7.14 2.92 -1.87
C LEU A 104 -5.75 2.34 -2.14
N ILE A 105 -4.71 2.86 -1.51
CA ILE A 105 -3.38 2.22 -1.54
C ILE A 105 -3.21 1.39 -0.28
N VAL A 106 -2.79 0.13 -0.42
CA VAL A 106 -2.58 -0.81 0.70
C VAL A 106 -1.14 -1.28 0.75
N ASP A 107 -0.53 -1.19 1.93
CA ASP A 107 0.76 -1.78 2.26
C ASP A 107 0.70 -2.48 3.63
N ASP A 108 1.69 -3.29 3.97
CA ASP A 108 1.75 -3.90 5.30
C ASP A 108 2.37 -2.93 6.33
N LEU A 109 3.42 -2.20 5.95
CA LEU A 109 4.15 -1.36 6.90
C LEU A 109 4.60 -0.06 6.25
N ILE A 110 4.46 1.05 6.99
CA ILE A 110 5.04 2.34 6.60
C ILE A 110 6.37 2.61 7.33
N ALA A 111 7.45 2.74 6.56
CA ALA A 111 8.78 3.14 7.04
C ALA A 111 9.14 4.56 6.59
N THR A 112 9.85 4.71 5.47
CA THR A 112 10.31 6.01 4.93
C THR A 112 9.29 6.67 3.97
N ARG A 113 8.14 6.02 3.76
CA ARG A 113 6.97 6.44 2.94
C ARG A 113 7.22 6.64 1.44
N GLY A 114 8.44 6.44 0.92
CA GLY A 114 8.76 6.66 -0.50
C GLY A 114 7.85 5.89 -1.45
N THR A 115 7.57 4.63 -1.13
CA THR A 115 6.71 3.74 -1.93
C THR A 115 5.27 4.21 -1.99
N LEU A 116 4.68 4.62 -0.85
CA LEU A 116 3.31 5.16 -0.82
C LEU A 116 3.20 6.45 -1.63
N CYS A 117 4.16 7.37 -1.47
CA CYS A 117 4.17 8.62 -2.26
C CYS A 117 4.31 8.35 -3.76
N ALA A 118 5.13 7.36 -4.16
CA ALA A 118 5.23 6.95 -5.56
C ALA A 118 3.91 6.35 -6.07
N GLY A 119 3.25 5.51 -5.27
CA GLY A 119 1.94 4.95 -5.60
C GLY A 119 0.86 6.03 -5.76
N ILE A 120 0.83 7.03 -4.87
CA ILE A 120 -0.08 8.18 -4.97
C ILE A 120 0.15 8.90 -6.30
N ARG A 121 1.40 9.25 -6.62
CA ARG A 121 1.73 9.97 -7.86
C ARG A 121 1.38 9.15 -9.11
N LEU A 122 1.61 7.84 -9.12
CA LEU A 122 1.20 6.97 -10.24
C LEU A 122 -0.31 7.03 -10.50
N LEU A 123 -1.11 6.92 -9.45
CA LEU A 123 -2.57 6.92 -9.54
C LEU A 123 -3.11 8.31 -9.93
N GLU A 124 -2.59 9.37 -9.34
CA GLU A 124 -3.00 10.74 -9.66
C GLU A 124 -2.60 11.13 -11.09
N ARG A 125 -1.47 10.64 -11.60
CA ARG A 125 -1.04 10.87 -12.99
C ARG A 125 -2.01 10.32 -14.03
N VAL A 126 -2.79 9.28 -13.69
CA VAL A 126 -3.85 8.75 -14.56
C VAL A 126 -5.24 9.31 -14.21
N GLY A 127 -5.29 10.32 -13.34
CA GLY A 127 -6.52 11.04 -12.98
C GLY A 127 -7.38 10.34 -11.92
N ALA A 128 -6.84 9.36 -11.19
CA ALA A 128 -7.57 8.72 -10.09
C ALA A 128 -7.55 9.59 -8.82
N GLU A 129 -8.61 9.52 -8.04
CA GLU A 129 -8.69 10.12 -6.71
C GLU A 129 -8.14 9.13 -5.68
N VAL A 130 -6.97 9.41 -5.11
CA VAL A 130 -6.48 8.61 -3.98
C VAL A 130 -7.21 9.02 -2.71
N VAL A 131 -8.15 8.19 -2.27
CA VAL A 131 -9.01 8.43 -1.10
C VAL A 131 -8.21 8.34 0.19
N GLU A 132 -7.36 7.32 0.31
CA GLU A 132 -6.57 7.06 1.51
C GLU A 132 -5.41 6.10 1.21
N CYS A 133 -4.34 6.17 1.99
CA CYS A 133 -3.38 5.08 2.15
C CYS A 133 -3.69 4.30 3.42
N ALA A 134 -3.62 2.97 3.37
CA ALA A 134 -3.85 2.07 4.47
C ALA A 134 -2.62 1.20 4.71
N CYS A 135 -2.13 1.16 5.95
CA CYS A 135 -1.11 0.19 6.36
C CYS A 135 -1.54 -0.57 7.61
N LEU A 136 -1.05 -1.80 7.74
CA LEU A 136 -1.24 -2.58 8.96
C LEU A 136 -0.43 -1.96 10.11
N ILE A 137 0.84 -1.66 9.88
CA ILE A 137 1.78 -1.21 10.92
C ILE A 137 2.40 0.15 10.58
N GLU A 138 2.49 1.04 11.56
CA GLU A 138 3.36 2.22 11.53
C GLU A 138 4.53 2.07 12.50
N LEU A 139 5.70 2.56 12.08
CA LEU A 139 6.88 2.77 12.92
C LEU A 139 6.97 4.26 13.29
N PRO A 140 6.48 4.70 14.46
CA PRO A 140 6.37 6.13 14.80
C PRO A 140 7.72 6.86 14.80
N GLU A 141 8.80 6.17 15.17
CA GLU A 141 10.16 6.71 15.24
C GLU A 141 10.67 7.23 13.90
N LEU A 142 10.21 6.62 12.80
CA LEU A 142 10.57 7.03 11.44
C LEU A 142 9.79 8.26 10.98
N LYS A 143 8.92 8.79 11.86
CA LYS A 143 7.96 9.88 11.62
C LYS A 143 7.30 9.60 10.30
N GLY A 144 6.37 8.65 10.28
CA GLY A 144 5.66 8.10 9.10
C GLY A 144 4.50 8.96 8.55
N ARG A 145 4.10 10.04 9.23
CA ARG A 145 2.99 10.95 8.83
C ARG A 145 3.35 12.30 8.21
N ASP A 146 4.21 13.09 8.85
CA ASP A 146 4.82 14.38 8.42
C ASP A 146 5.02 14.66 6.90
N ARG A 147 5.55 13.72 6.09
CA ARG A 147 5.83 13.88 4.64
C ARG A 147 4.71 13.44 3.68
N LEU A 148 3.60 12.87 4.17
CA LEU A 148 2.42 12.55 3.35
C LEU A 148 1.52 13.78 3.13
N GLY A 149 1.89 14.92 3.74
CA GLY A 149 1.12 16.15 3.66
C GLY A 149 -0.29 15.94 4.21
N ASN A 150 -1.29 16.39 3.45
CA ASN A 150 -2.71 16.26 3.82
C ASN A 150 -3.36 14.96 3.30
N LYS A 151 -2.58 14.01 2.76
CA LYS A 151 -3.15 12.75 2.25
C LYS A 151 -3.56 11.86 3.42
N PRO A 152 -4.82 11.40 3.49
CA PRO A 152 -5.28 10.55 4.58
C PRO A 152 -4.43 9.27 4.67
N LEU A 153 -3.98 8.94 5.87
CA LEU A 153 -3.28 7.70 6.19
C LEU A 153 -3.97 7.01 7.37
N PHE A 154 -4.49 5.81 7.10
CA PHE A 154 -4.99 4.91 8.11
C PHE A 154 -3.95 3.87 8.48
N ILE A 155 -3.76 3.68 9.78
CA ILE A 155 -2.87 2.67 10.36
C ILE A 155 -3.68 1.85 11.34
N LEU A 156 -3.61 0.52 11.23
CA LEU A 156 -4.34 -0.37 12.13
C LEU A 156 -3.63 -0.52 13.48
N VAL A 157 -2.31 -0.71 13.46
CA VAL A 157 -1.47 -0.93 14.65
C VAL A 157 -0.26 0.01 14.63
N SER A 158 0.01 0.66 15.75
CA SER A 158 1.23 1.43 15.95
C SER A 158 2.22 0.58 16.73
N ALA A 159 3.39 0.29 16.15
CA ALA A 159 4.44 -0.43 16.86
C ALA A 159 5.03 0.48 17.95
N VAL A 160 5.19 -0.08 19.15
CA VAL A 160 5.78 0.58 20.32
C VAL A 160 7.25 0.24 20.44
#